data_AF-K1Z9W6-F1
#
_entry.id   AF-K1Z9W6-F1
#
_cell.length_a   1.000
_cell.length_b   1.000
_cell.length_c   1.000
_cell.angle_alpha   90.00
_cell.angle_beta   90.00
_cell.angle_gamma   90.00
#
_symmetry.space_group_name_H-M   'P 1'
#
loop_
_entity.id
_entity.type
_entity.pdbx_description
1 polymer ?
#
loop_
_entity_poly.entity_id
_entity_poly.type
_entity_poly.pdbx_seq_one_letter_code
_entity_poly.pdbx_strand_id
1 'polypeptide(L)'
;MKNVTFFLIFVLILIGSSSIIAQTRLQETLPSQSNTPGQVTPEKALPPPVFLELKETKFAPGASIVVNFKAPNDLPGDAWVGIIPSHVPHGSEFQNDQYDLAYQYLNQRTQGGLTFNAPFQGGHYDFRMNSTDNNGIEIASVSFSVEGTVEPSEVKPTLGLTKQTFSAREEIVVQFTAPAGYALDAWIGIIPSYIPHGKESKNDQYDLSYQYLNNRTEGTLTFLAPATKGNYDLRMNNTDKDGLEVATVSFKVL
;
A
#
# COMPACT_ATOMS: atom_id res chain seq x y z
N MET A 1 29.74 40.09 -40.00
CA MET A 1 30.98 40.38 -40.74
C MET A 1 32.01 39.30 -40.42
N LYS A 2 32.93 39.01 -41.36
CA LYS A 2 34.16 38.21 -41.20
C LYS A 2 34.04 36.77 -40.65
N ASN A 3 34.23 35.81 -41.55
CA ASN A 3 34.64 34.43 -41.26
C ASN A 3 36.17 34.38 -40.96
N VAL A 4 36.67 33.17 -40.63
CA VAL A 4 37.97 32.53 -41.02
C VAL A 4 38.30 31.50 -39.91
N THR A 5 38.27 30.18 -40.08
CA THR A 5 38.85 29.22 -41.06
C THR A 5 40.16 28.57 -40.54
N PHE A 6 40.22 27.23 -40.66
CA PHE A 6 41.27 26.31 -40.22
C PHE A 6 42.51 26.35 -41.14
N PHE A 7 43.72 26.00 -40.65
CA PHE A 7 44.80 25.44 -41.47
C PHE A 7 45.80 24.59 -40.65
N LEU A 8 46.77 23.93 -41.32
CA LEU A 8 47.51 22.75 -40.84
C LEU A 8 49.01 22.75 -41.26
N ILE A 9 49.81 21.80 -40.72
CA ILE A 9 51.08 21.22 -41.28
C ILE A 9 52.46 21.89 -40.99
N PHE A 10 53.21 21.25 -40.05
CA PHE A 10 54.58 20.66 -40.13
C PHE A 10 55.81 21.33 -40.82
N VAL A 11 57.01 21.22 -40.20
CA VAL A 11 58.27 20.50 -40.63
C VAL A 11 59.56 21.00 -39.89
N LEU A 12 60.55 20.10 -39.74
CA LEU A 12 61.87 20.13 -39.03
C LEU A 12 62.98 21.05 -39.62
N ILE A 13 64.13 21.18 -38.92
CA ILE A 13 65.49 20.76 -39.38
C ILE A 13 66.57 20.73 -38.22
N LEU A 14 67.71 20.03 -38.42
CA LEU A 14 68.71 19.58 -37.41
C LEU A 14 70.09 20.30 -37.45
N ILE A 15 70.82 20.27 -36.31
CA ILE A 15 72.29 20.08 -36.06
C ILE A 15 72.50 19.85 -34.53
N GLY A 16 73.60 19.34 -33.93
CA GLY A 16 74.89 18.77 -34.38
C GLY A 16 76.10 19.32 -33.55
N SER A 17 77.10 18.57 -33.03
CA SER A 17 77.37 17.12 -32.94
C SER A 17 78.56 16.77 -31.96
N SER A 18 78.83 15.47 -31.74
CA SER A 18 80.15 14.84 -31.37
C SER A 18 80.71 14.81 -29.91
N SER A 19 80.85 13.57 -29.38
CA SER A 19 81.97 12.94 -28.60
C SER A 19 82.62 13.62 -27.36
N ILE A 20 83.04 12.94 -26.27
CA ILE A 20 84.00 11.80 -26.16
C ILE A 20 83.68 10.84 -24.96
N ILE A 21 84.36 9.69 -24.91
CA ILE A 21 84.09 8.48 -24.08
C ILE A 21 84.80 8.48 -22.70
N ALA A 22 84.15 7.88 -21.69
CA ALA A 22 84.81 7.11 -20.63
C ALA A 22 83.97 5.87 -20.27
N GLN A 23 84.60 4.71 -20.02
CA GLN A 23 83.91 3.45 -19.66
C GLN A 23 84.27 3.00 -18.25
N THR A 24 83.27 2.67 -17.43
CA THR A 24 83.42 1.91 -16.19
C THR A 24 82.36 0.81 -16.13
N ARG A 25 82.75 -0.42 -15.80
CA ARG A 25 81.88 -1.60 -15.77
C ARG A 25 81.53 -1.98 -14.33
N LEU A 26 80.26 -1.88 -13.95
CA LEU A 26 79.68 -2.55 -12.78
C LEU A 26 78.31 -3.13 -13.15
N GLN A 27 77.85 -4.13 -12.39
CA GLN A 27 76.56 -4.79 -12.59
C GLN A 27 75.48 -4.08 -11.77
N GLU A 28 74.40 -3.64 -12.39
CA GLU A 28 73.22 -3.18 -11.66
C GLU A 28 72.31 -4.37 -11.29
N THR A 29 71.97 -4.46 -10.01
CA THR A 29 71.06 -5.46 -9.45
C THR A 29 69.60 -5.01 -9.60
N LEU A 30 68.71 -5.95 -9.93
CA LEU A 30 67.26 -5.72 -9.90
C LEU A 30 66.82 -5.17 -8.52
N PRO A 31 66.09 -4.04 -8.44
CA PRO A 31 65.57 -3.53 -7.19
C PRO A 31 64.44 -4.42 -6.64
N SER A 32 64.44 -4.63 -5.33
CA SER A 32 63.47 -5.50 -4.66
C SER A 32 62.08 -4.88 -4.58
N GLN A 33 61.04 -5.69 -4.80
CA GLN A 33 59.64 -5.32 -4.53
C GLN A 33 59.39 -5.32 -3.01
N SER A 34 59.28 -4.14 -2.40
CA SER A 34 58.93 -4.00 -0.98
C SER A 34 57.41 -4.01 -0.79
N ASN A 35 56.87 -5.11 -0.27
CA ASN A 35 55.45 -5.23 0.06
C ASN A 35 55.06 -4.31 1.24
N THR A 36 54.30 -3.25 0.95
CA THR A 36 53.51 -2.52 1.95
C THR A 36 52.05 -3.00 1.84
N PRO A 37 51.38 -3.41 2.92
CA PRO A 37 49.96 -3.76 2.86
C PRO A 37 49.12 -2.57 2.39
N GLY A 38 48.60 -2.66 1.16
CA GLY A 38 47.70 -1.65 0.61
C GLY A 38 46.43 -1.57 1.46
N GLN A 39 46.06 -0.36 1.88
CA GLN A 39 44.78 -0.09 2.53
C GLN A 39 43.66 -0.53 1.58
N VAL A 40 42.97 -1.63 1.92
CA VAL A 40 41.81 -2.09 1.16
C VAL A 40 40.68 -1.08 1.30
N THR A 41 40.61 -0.14 0.35
CA THR A 41 39.39 0.60 0.06
C THR A 41 38.28 -0.43 -0.12
N PRO A 42 37.18 -0.37 0.63
CA PRO A 42 36.09 -1.31 0.44
C PRO A 42 35.60 -1.19 -0.99
N GLU A 43 35.67 -2.30 -1.73
CA GLU A 43 35.00 -2.43 -3.02
C GLU A 43 33.55 -2.00 -2.81
N LYS A 44 33.08 -1.00 -3.57
CA LYS A 44 31.73 -0.45 -3.40
C LYS A 44 30.75 -1.56 -3.73
N ALA A 45 30.29 -2.27 -2.70
CA ALA A 45 29.35 -3.36 -2.83
C ALA A 45 28.18 -2.89 -3.70
N LEU A 46 27.88 -3.68 -4.73
CA LEU A 46 26.68 -3.46 -5.52
C LEU A 46 25.51 -3.37 -4.54
N PRO A 47 24.66 -2.32 -4.62
CA PRO A 47 23.54 -2.20 -3.70
C PRO A 47 22.72 -3.48 -3.76
N PRO A 48 22.19 -3.97 -2.63
CA PRO A 48 21.35 -5.16 -2.64
C PRO A 48 20.25 -4.98 -3.68
N PRO A 49 19.97 -5.98 -4.55
CA PRO A 49 18.96 -5.82 -5.58
C PRO A 49 17.64 -5.49 -4.91
N VAL A 50 17.14 -4.29 -5.19
CA VAL A 50 15.79 -3.87 -4.79
C VAL A 50 14.81 -4.62 -5.67
N PHE A 51 13.86 -5.31 -5.05
CA PHE A 51 12.85 -6.08 -5.78
C PHE A 51 11.55 -6.23 -4.99
N LEU A 52 10.49 -6.46 -5.76
CA LEU A 52 9.24 -7.05 -5.30
C LEU A 52 9.03 -8.37 -6.06
N GLU A 53 8.56 -9.40 -5.37
CA GLU A 53 8.36 -10.74 -5.91
C GLU A 53 7.00 -11.29 -5.47
N LEU A 54 6.28 -11.89 -6.42
CA LEU A 54 5.04 -12.60 -6.19
C LEU A 54 5.22 -14.08 -6.56
N LYS A 55 4.68 -14.98 -5.73
CA LYS A 55 4.64 -16.43 -6.03
C LYS A 55 3.76 -16.75 -7.24
N GLU A 56 2.67 -16.01 -7.39
CA GLU A 56 1.63 -16.16 -8.42
C GLU A 56 1.19 -14.75 -8.84
N THR A 57 0.79 -14.55 -10.10
CA THR A 57 0.44 -13.22 -10.66
C THR A 57 -1.05 -13.06 -10.98
N LYS A 58 -1.88 -14.01 -10.56
CA LYS A 58 -3.32 -14.07 -10.81
C LYS A 58 -4.07 -14.34 -9.51
N PHE A 59 -5.03 -13.51 -9.18
CA PHE A 59 -5.77 -13.59 -7.91
C PHE A 59 -7.28 -13.41 -8.14
N ALA A 60 -8.09 -14.00 -7.27
CA ALA A 60 -9.52 -13.69 -7.21
C ALA A 60 -9.76 -12.37 -6.44
N PRO A 61 -10.85 -11.64 -6.72
CA PRO A 61 -11.30 -10.50 -5.93
C PRO A 61 -11.21 -10.72 -4.41
N GLY A 62 -10.56 -9.82 -3.68
CA GLY A 62 -10.39 -9.89 -2.22
C GLY A 62 -9.46 -10.99 -1.69
N ALA A 63 -8.85 -11.82 -2.55
CA ALA A 63 -7.93 -12.88 -2.11
C ALA A 63 -6.67 -12.30 -1.45
N SER A 64 -6.14 -12.98 -0.42
CA SER A 64 -4.93 -12.51 0.25
C SER A 64 -3.69 -12.73 -0.63
N ILE A 65 -2.90 -11.66 -0.81
CA ILE A 65 -1.65 -11.67 -1.57
C ILE A 65 -0.49 -11.43 -0.60
N VAL A 66 0.55 -12.25 -0.69
CA VAL A 66 1.86 -11.97 -0.06
C VAL A 66 2.83 -11.51 -1.14
N VAL A 67 3.29 -10.26 -1.04
CA VAL A 67 4.41 -9.74 -1.83
C VAL A 67 5.68 -9.81 -1.00
N ASN A 68 6.67 -10.55 -1.50
CA ASN A 68 8.01 -10.56 -0.92
C ASN A 68 8.78 -9.34 -1.42
N PHE A 69 9.62 -8.77 -0.58
CA PHE A 69 10.42 -7.60 -0.93
C PHE A 69 11.86 -7.70 -0.47
N LYS A 70 12.71 -6.96 -1.17
CA LYS A 70 14.04 -6.57 -0.71
C LYS A 70 14.26 -5.10 -1.04
N ALA A 71 14.80 -4.35 -0.09
CA ALA A 71 14.94 -2.90 -0.14
C ALA A 71 16.36 -2.47 0.26
N PRO A 72 16.84 -1.29 -0.23
CA PRO A 72 18.06 -0.67 0.26
C PRO A 72 18.03 -0.40 1.77
N ASN A 73 19.22 -0.37 2.39
CA ASN A 73 19.39 -0.20 3.84
C ASN A 73 19.49 1.26 4.31
N ASP A 74 19.38 2.20 3.37
CA ASP A 74 19.39 3.65 3.55
C ASP A 74 18.00 4.28 3.31
N LEU A 75 16.96 3.47 3.06
CA LEU A 75 15.59 3.97 2.99
C LEU A 75 15.08 4.47 4.36
N PRO A 76 14.34 5.58 4.42
CA PRO A 76 13.66 6.05 5.62
C PRO A 76 12.56 5.08 6.08
N GLY A 77 12.03 5.32 7.30
CA GLY A 77 10.97 4.48 7.87
C GLY A 77 9.65 4.55 7.10
N ASP A 78 9.39 5.70 6.49
CA ASP A 78 8.24 6.03 5.66
C ASP A 78 8.33 5.54 4.19
N ALA A 79 9.42 4.86 3.79
CA ALA A 79 9.43 4.14 2.53
C ALA A 79 8.32 3.07 2.52
N TRP A 80 7.57 2.95 1.43
CA TRP A 80 6.32 2.19 1.40
C TRP A 80 6.19 1.29 0.16
N VAL A 81 5.31 0.29 0.27
CA VAL A 81 4.84 -0.52 -0.87
C VAL A 81 3.33 -0.47 -0.89
N GLY A 82 2.72 -0.27 -2.04
CA GLY A 82 1.26 -0.28 -2.18
C GLY A 82 0.77 -0.82 -3.52
N ILE A 83 -0.55 -1.01 -3.61
CA ILE A 83 -1.24 -1.51 -4.82
C ILE A 83 -1.71 -0.31 -5.65
N ILE A 84 -1.13 -0.14 -6.84
CA ILE A 84 -1.49 0.93 -7.80
C ILE A 84 -2.02 0.28 -9.08
N PRO A 85 -3.11 0.78 -9.71
CA PRO A 85 -3.56 0.30 -11.02
C PRO A 85 -2.49 0.48 -12.12
N SER A 86 -2.17 -0.56 -12.90
CA SER A 86 -1.04 -0.54 -13.86
C SER A 86 -1.17 0.44 -15.03
N HIS A 87 -2.30 1.15 -15.15
CA HIS A 87 -2.48 2.23 -16.12
C HIS A 87 -1.94 3.59 -15.62
N VAL A 88 -1.65 3.71 -14.33
CA VAL A 88 -1.02 4.90 -13.73
C VAL A 88 0.45 4.92 -14.13
N PRO A 89 1.00 6.04 -14.64
CA PRO A 89 2.43 6.13 -14.96
C PRO A 89 3.33 5.78 -13.76
N HIS A 90 4.48 5.16 -14.04
CA HIS A 90 5.47 4.77 -13.04
C HIS A 90 6.44 5.92 -12.70
N GLY A 91 7.15 5.78 -11.57
CA GLY A 91 8.39 6.52 -11.30
C GLY A 91 8.30 7.61 -10.23
N SER A 92 7.15 8.25 -10.06
CA SER A 92 6.93 9.28 -9.02
C SER A 92 6.10 8.71 -7.88
N GLU A 93 6.61 8.83 -6.66
CA GLU A 93 5.90 8.38 -5.46
C GLU A 93 4.63 9.20 -5.23
N PHE A 94 4.67 10.53 -5.36
CA PHE A 94 3.48 11.39 -5.36
C PHE A 94 2.40 10.94 -6.38
N GLN A 95 2.80 10.43 -7.55
CA GLN A 95 1.83 9.89 -8.51
C GLN A 95 1.30 8.50 -8.11
N ASN A 96 2.08 7.72 -7.38
CA ASN A 96 1.65 6.43 -6.85
C ASN A 96 0.70 6.60 -5.65
N ASP A 97 0.97 7.54 -4.74
CA ASP A 97 0.11 7.94 -3.60
C ASP A 97 -1.30 8.34 -4.05
N GLN A 98 -1.40 9.24 -5.03
CA GLN A 98 -2.69 9.76 -5.52
C GLN A 98 -3.59 8.69 -6.21
N TYR A 99 -3.12 7.45 -6.37
CA TYR A 99 -3.82 6.34 -7.03
C TYR A 99 -3.67 5.00 -6.29
N ASP A 100 -3.16 5.01 -5.06
CA ASP A 100 -2.99 3.83 -4.22
C ASP A 100 -4.36 3.27 -3.77
N LEU A 101 -4.45 1.94 -3.65
CA LEU A 101 -5.65 1.22 -3.17
C LEU A 101 -5.44 0.58 -1.80
N ALA A 102 -4.18 0.43 -1.37
CA ALA A 102 -3.72 -0.06 -0.07
C ALA A 102 -2.19 -0.02 -0.04
N TYR A 103 -1.61 0.61 0.99
CA TYR A 103 -0.16 0.70 1.22
C TYR A 103 0.27 0.10 2.57
N GLN A 104 1.56 -0.22 2.68
CA GLN A 104 2.24 -0.58 3.93
C GLN A 104 3.65 0.00 3.97
N TYR A 105 4.00 0.68 5.07
CA TYR A 105 5.36 1.14 5.32
C TYR A 105 6.34 -0.02 5.57
N LEU A 106 7.51 0.06 4.94
CA LEU A 106 8.63 -0.84 5.16
C LEU A 106 9.19 -0.71 6.58
N ASN A 107 9.11 0.47 7.22
CA ASN A 107 9.62 0.70 8.58
C ASN A 107 11.11 0.30 8.71
N GLN A 108 11.95 0.75 7.77
CA GLN A 108 13.38 0.42 7.67
C GLN A 108 13.72 -1.08 7.52
N ARG A 109 12.72 -1.97 7.32
CA ARG A 109 12.97 -3.38 6.98
C ARG A 109 13.60 -3.44 5.58
N THR A 110 14.72 -4.15 5.47
CA THR A 110 15.45 -4.35 4.20
C THR A 110 15.01 -5.59 3.43
N GLN A 111 14.21 -6.46 4.04
CA GLN A 111 13.61 -7.64 3.41
C GLN A 111 12.41 -8.14 4.21
N GLY A 112 11.50 -8.87 3.57
CA GLY A 112 10.39 -9.56 4.24
C GLY A 112 9.24 -9.88 3.28
N GLY A 113 8.09 -10.23 3.87
CA GLY A 113 6.80 -10.28 3.18
C GLY A 113 5.88 -9.16 3.68
N LEU A 114 4.99 -8.70 2.81
CA LEU A 114 3.85 -7.84 3.13
C LEU A 114 2.57 -8.55 2.68
N THR A 115 1.55 -8.55 3.52
CA THR A 115 0.27 -9.22 3.22
C THR A 115 -0.79 -8.18 2.92
N PHE A 116 -1.39 -8.25 1.73
CA PHE A 116 -2.47 -7.40 1.26
C PHE A 116 -3.69 -8.26 0.87
N ASN A 117 -4.80 -7.60 0.52
CA ASN A 117 -5.91 -8.22 -0.19
C ASN A 117 -5.91 -7.72 -1.64
N ALA A 118 -6.23 -8.59 -2.59
CA ALA A 118 -6.47 -8.24 -3.97
C ALA A 118 -7.64 -7.22 -4.07
N PRO A 119 -7.56 -6.20 -4.95
CA PRO A 119 -8.71 -5.37 -5.28
C PRO A 119 -9.94 -6.21 -5.64
N PHE A 120 -11.14 -5.73 -5.31
CA PHE A 120 -12.36 -6.44 -5.70
C PHE A 120 -12.72 -6.26 -7.19
N GLN A 121 -12.29 -5.13 -7.77
CA GLN A 121 -12.40 -4.88 -9.20
C GLN A 121 -11.41 -5.76 -9.99
N GLY A 122 -11.90 -6.40 -11.05
CA GLY A 122 -11.04 -7.11 -12.00
C GLY A 122 -10.22 -6.14 -12.84
N GLY A 123 -8.93 -6.43 -13.03
CA GLY A 123 -8.01 -5.52 -13.70
C GLY A 123 -6.53 -5.87 -13.53
N HIS A 124 -5.67 -4.96 -14.00
CA HIS A 124 -4.21 -5.04 -13.86
C HIS A 124 -3.72 -4.04 -12.82
N TYR A 125 -2.88 -4.52 -11.92
CA TYR A 125 -2.35 -3.78 -10.78
C TYR A 125 -0.87 -4.10 -10.58
N ASP A 126 -0.12 -3.15 -10.04
CA ASP A 126 1.25 -3.36 -9.60
C ASP A 126 1.34 -3.20 -8.09
N PHE A 127 2.15 -4.03 -7.44
CA PHE A 127 2.80 -3.57 -6.23
C PHE A 127 3.95 -2.65 -6.64
N ARG A 128 3.99 -1.44 -6.09
CA ARG A 128 5.06 -0.46 -6.34
C ARG A 128 5.74 -0.11 -5.03
N MET A 129 7.07 -0.17 -4.99
CA MET A 129 7.90 0.24 -3.87
C MET A 129 8.36 1.67 -4.09
N ASN A 130 8.08 2.55 -3.14
CA ASN A 130 8.40 3.96 -3.17
C ASN A 130 9.42 4.31 -2.07
N SER A 131 10.34 5.22 -2.38
CA SER A 131 11.52 5.46 -1.55
C SER A 131 11.27 6.24 -0.25
N THR A 132 10.20 7.02 -0.16
CA THR A 132 9.82 7.85 1.01
C THR A 132 8.43 8.46 0.78
N ASP A 133 7.62 8.58 1.83
CA ASP A 133 6.27 9.21 1.85
C ASP A 133 6.36 10.76 1.83
N ASN A 134 7.23 11.30 0.96
CA ASN A 134 7.63 12.70 0.99
C ASN A 134 8.26 13.15 -0.34
N ASN A 135 7.52 13.01 -1.44
CA ASN A 135 8.01 13.28 -2.81
C ASN A 135 9.17 12.36 -3.20
N GLY A 136 9.02 11.07 -2.92
CA GLY A 136 9.98 10.03 -3.29
C GLY A 136 9.96 9.67 -4.78
N ILE A 137 10.63 8.56 -5.08
CA ILE A 137 10.56 7.90 -6.40
C ILE A 137 10.17 6.43 -6.23
N GLU A 138 9.59 5.88 -7.29
CA GLU A 138 9.42 4.43 -7.41
C GLU A 138 10.78 3.76 -7.65
N ILE A 139 11.07 2.69 -6.91
CA ILE A 139 12.38 2.00 -6.95
C ILE A 139 12.28 0.51 -7.32
N ALA A 140 11.09 -0.09 -7.26
CA ALA A 140 10.78 -1.41 -7.82
C ALA A 140 9.27 -1.58 -8.00
N SER A 141 8.86 -2.43 -8.95
CA SER A 141 7.45 -2.81 -9.13
C SER A 141 7.31 -4.26 -9.61
N VAL A 142 6.15 -4.87 -9.31
CA VAL A 142 5.77 -6.20 -9.81
C VAL A 142 4.25 -6.25 -10.09
N SER A 143 3.89 -6.62 -11.30
CA SER A 143 2.50 -6.62 -11.78
C SER A 143 1.76 -7.93 -11.49
N PHE A 144 0.45 -7.82 -11.26
CA PHE A 144 -0.50 -8.91 -11.15
C PHE A 144 -1.84 -8.55 -11.83
N SER A 145 -2.72 -9.53 -11.95
CA SER A 145 -4.10 -9.33 -12.40
C SER A 145 -5.11 -9.92 -11.43
N VAL A 146 -6.19 -9.20 -11.18
CA VAL A 146 -7.38 -9.75 -10.54
C VAL A 146 -8.27 -10.34 -11.63
N GLU A 147 -8.52 -11.65 -11.57
CA GLU A 147 -9.32 -12.37 -12.56
C GLU A 147 -10.79 -12.49 -12.10
N GLY A 148 -11.67 -11.87 -12.88
CA GLY A 148 -13.06 -11.63 -12.50
C GLY A 148 -13.22 -10.35 -11.68
N THR A 149 -14.44 -9.80 -11.69
CA THR A 149 -14.79 -8.60 -10.92
C THR A 149 -15.87 -8.98 -9.92
N VAL A 150 -15.61 -8.72 -8.64
CA VAL A 150 -16.69 -8.46 -7.69
C VAL A 150 -16.89 -6.96 -7.73
N GLU A 151 -17.90 -6.51 -8.47
CA GLU A 151 -18.28 -5.09 -8.48
C GLU A 151 -18.48 -4.63 -7.02
N PRO A 152 -17.98 -3.44 -6.61
CA PRO A 152 -18.23 -2.88 -5.28
C PRO A 152 -19.75 -2.85 -5.04
N SER A 153 -20.23 -3.80 -4.23
CA SER A 153 -21.50 -4.44 -4.53
C SER A 153 -22.69 -3.47 -4.57
N GLU A 154 -23.41 -3.43 -5.69
CA GLU A 154 -24.71 -2.74 -5.82
C GLU A 154 -25.79 -3.26 -4.84
N VAL A 155 -25.46 -4.32 -4.08
CA VAL A 155 -26.11 -4.69 -2.81
C VAL A 155 -26.07 -3.47 -1.88
N LYS A 156 -27.09 -2.62 -2.02
CA LYS A 156 -27.41 -1.59 -1.04
C LYS A 156 -27.56 -2.27 0.32
N PRO A 157 -27.07 -1.66 1.40
CA PRO A 157 -27.26 -2.20 2.73
C PRO A 157 -28.77 -2.30 3.01
N THR A 158 -29.21 -3.42 3.58
CA THR A 158 -30.61 -3.62 3.97
C THR A 158 -30.71 -4.17 5.38
N LEU A 159 -31.83 -3.86 6.03
CA LEU A 159 -32.25 -4.45 7.29
C LEU A 159 -33.69 -4.95 7.13
N GLY A 160 -33.94 -6.20 7.52
CA GLY A 160 -35.22 -6.88 7.40
C GLY A 160 -35.69 -7.44 8.74
N LEU A 161 -36.97 -7.22 9.05
CA LEU A 161 -37.65 -7.79 10.21
C LEU A 161 -38.84 -8.62 9.77
N THR A 162 -39.10 -9.73 10.45
CA THR A 162 -40.29 -10.57 10.22
C THR A 162 -41.58 -9.95 10.74
N LYS A 163 -41.47 -8.99 11.67
CA LYS A 163 -42.56 -8.14 12.19
C LYS A 163 -42.00 -6.83 12.73
N GLN A 164 -42.84 -5.80 12.85
CA GLN A 164 -42.44 -4.47 13.35
C GLN A 164 -42.90 -4.19 14.80
N THR A 165 -43.47 -5.17 15.49
CA THR A 165 -44.09 -4.99 16.81
C THR A 165 -43.67 -6.09 17.77
N PHE A 166 -43.07 -5.71 18.89
CA PHE A 166 -42.47 -6.61 19.88
C PHE A 166 -42.95 -6.29 21.30
N SER A 167 -42.88 -7.29 22.16
CA SER A 167 -43.05 -7.16 23.61
C SER A 167 -41.75 -6.66 24.23
N ALA A 168 -41.80 -6.02 25.40
CA ALA A 168 -40.59 -5.66 26.13
C ALA A 168 -39.73 -6.92 26.41
N ARG A 169 -38.43 -6.87 26.09
CA ARG A 169 -37.48 -8.01 26.15
C ARG A 169 -37.78 -9.20 25.22
N GLU A 170 -38.69 -9.08 24.25
CA GLU A 170 -38.85 -10.10 23.20
C GLU A 170 -37.62 -10.16 22.29
N GLU A 171 -37.32 -11.34 21.74
CA GLU A 171 -36.23 -11.50 20.78
C GLU A 171 -36.56 -10.83 19.43
N ILE A 172 -35.59 -10.10 18.87
CA ILE A 172 -35.65 -9.49 17.54
C ILE A 172 -34.59 -10.14 16.66
N VAL A 173 -35.02 -10.98 15.71
CA VAL A 173 -34.14 -11.50 14.64
C VAL A 173 -34.13 -10.51 13.48
N VAL A 174 -32.94 -10.00 13.18
CA VAL A 174 -32.67 -8.99 12.15
C VAL A 174 -31.94 -9.67 11.01
N GLN A 175 -32.53 -9.68 9.82
CA GLN A 175 -31.85 -10.07 8.59
C GLN A 175 -31.12 -8.84 8.03
N PHE A 176 -29.93 -9.02 7.48
CA PHE A 176 -29.17 -7.91 6.89
C PHE A 176 -28.43 -8.31 5.62
N THR A 177 -28.17 -7.31 4.77
CA THR A 177 -27.15 -7.35 3.71
C THR A 177 -26.30 -6.09 3.83
N ALA A 178 -25.00 -6.18 3.56
CA ALA A 178 -24.03 -5.10 3.68
C ALA A 178 -22.93 -5.21 2.61
N PRO A 179 -22.49 -4.10 1.99
CA PRO A 179 -21.33 -4.09 1.10
C PRO A 179 -20.05 -4.67 1.70
N ALA A 180 -19.29 -5.40 0.88
CA ALA A 180 -17.99 -5.99 1.25
C ALA A 180 -16.89 -4.96 1.59
N GLY A 181 -17.09 -3.69 1.25
CA GLY A 181 -16.17 -2.58 1.55
C GLY A 181 -16.43 -1.86 2.87
N TYR A 182 -17.29 -2.40 3.75
CA TYR A 182 -17.48 -1.85 5.11
C TYR A 182 -16.34 -2.28 6.04
N ALA A 183 -16.11 -1.49 7.09
CA ALA A 183 -15.05 -1.78 8.05
C ALA A 183 -15.36 -3.02 8.89
N LEU A 184 -14.32 -3.62 9.50
CA LEU A 184 -14.48 -4.74 10.43
C LEU A 184 -15.38 -4.39 11.62
N ASP A 185 -15.31 -3.13 12.03
CA ASP A 185 -16.10 -2.50 13.09
C ASP A 185 -17.42 -1.86 12.60
N ALA A 186 -17.85 -2.10 11.36
CA ALA A 186 -19.21 -1.78 10.94
C ALA A 186 -20.23 -2.50 11.83
N TRP A 187 -21.31 -1.83 12.21
CA TRP A 187 -22.21 -2.30 13.28
C TRP A 187 -23.69 -2.07 12.98
N ILE A 188 -24.56 -2.87 13.61
CA ILE A 188 -26.00 -2.63 13.71
C ILE A 188 -26.35 -2.47 15.19
N GLY A 189 -27.17 -1.49 15.54
CA GLY A 189 -27.65 -1.31 16.92
C GLY A 189 -29.06 -0.75 17.01
N ILE A 190 -29.63 -0.80 18.22
CA ILE A 190 -30.98 -0.30 18.52
C ILE A 190 -30.90 1.13 19.07
N ILE A 191 -31.43 2.10 18.31
CA ILE A 191 -31.46 3.52 18.66
C ILE A 191 -32.93 3.96 18.80
N PRO A 192 -33.32 4.81 19.78
CA PRO A 192 -34.67 5.38 19.84
C PRO A 192 -34.99 6.26 18.62
N SER A 193 -36.14 6.07 17.95
CA SER A 193 -36.44 6.73 16.67
C SER A 193 -36.59 8.26 16.71
N TYR A 194 -36.50 8.90 17.89
CA TYR A 194 -36.46 10.36 18.03
C TYR A 194 -35.04 10.94 17.92
N ILE A 195 -34.00 10.10 17.88
CA ILE A 195 -32.61 10.52 17.66
C ILE A 195 -32.41 10.80 16.15
N PRO A 196 -31.82 11.94 15.76
CA PRO A 196 -31.53 12.22 14.36
C PRO A 196 -30.71 11.12 13.68
N HIS A 197 -31.04 10.80 12.43
CA HIS A 197 -30.31 9.83 11.62
C HIS A 197 -29.03 10.42 11.02
N GLY A 198 -28.16 9.55 10.50
CA GLY A 198 -27.19 9.91 9.46
C GLY A 198 -25.71 9.85 9.88
N LYS A 199 -25.35 10.38 11.04
CA LYS A 199 -23.97 10.25 11.58
C LYS A 199 -23.89 9.07 12.55
N GLU A 200 -22.93 8.20 12.32
CA GLU A 200 -22.70 7.01 13.16
C GLU A 200 -22.34 7.40 14.60
N SER A 201 -21.43 8.37 14.78
CA SER A 201 -21.10 8.98 16.07
C SER A 201 -22.27 9.67 16.80
N LYS A 202 -23.42 9.86 16.12
CA LYS A 202 -24.68 10.28 16.75
C LYS A 202 -25.62 9.11 17.08
N ASN A 203 -25.50 7.99 16.37
CA ASN A 203 -26.18 6.74 16.68
C ASN A 203 -25.53 6.06 17.90
N ASP A 204 -24.20 5.95 17.95
CA ASP A 204 -23.43 5.41 19.09
C ASP A 204 -23.82 6.09 20.41
N GLN A 205 -23.89 7.43 20.43
CA GLN A 205 -24.25 8.20 21.62
C GLN A 205 -25.61 7.83 22.26
N TYR A 206 -26.53 7.17 21.55
CA TYR A 206 -27.86 6.78 22.04
C TYR A 206 -28.23 5.33 21.70
N ASP A 207 -27.24 4.51 21.38
CA ASP A 207 -27.37 3.07 21.29
C ASP A 207 -27.91 2.48 22.61
N LEU A 208 -28.73 1.44 22.50
CA LEU A 208 -29.22 0.63 23.62
C LEU A 208 -28.65 -0.81 23.62
N SER A 209 -28.07 -1.23 22.49
CA SER A 209 -27.39 -2.50 22.25
C SER A 209 -26.95 -2.56 20.78
N TYR A 210 -25.66 -2.76 20.52
CA TYR A 210 -25.07 -2.94 19.20
C TYR A 210 -24.45 -4.32 19.01
N GLN A 211 -24.23 -4.72 17.75
CA GLN A 211 -23.46 -5.88 17.34
C GLN A 211 -22.69 -5.58 16.05
N TYR A 212 -21.39 -5.92 16.02
CA TYR A 212 -20.56 -5.78 14.83
C TYR A 212 -20.94 -6.78 13.73
N LEU A 213 -20.82 -6.34 12.48
CA LEU A 213 -20.95 -7.19 11.30
C LEU A 213 -19.79 -8.18 11.20
N ASN A 214 -18.58 -7.78 11.61
CA ASN A 214 -17.35 -8.57 11.51
C ASN A 214 -17.06 -9.03 10.07
N ASN A 215 -17.02 -8.09 9.12
CA ASN A 215 -16.88 -8.32 7.66
C ASN A 215 -17.94 -9.23 7.01
N ARG A 216 -19.02 -9.61 7.70
CA ARG A 216 -20.14 -10.34 7.06
C ARG A 216 -20.91 -9.42 6.14
N THR A 217 -21.06 -9.82 4.88
CA THR A 217 -21.86 -9.14 3.86
C THR A 217 -23.35 -9.48 3.92
N GLU A 218 -23.73 -10.54 4.63
CA GLU A 218 -25.13 -10.93 4.83
C GLU A 218 -25.31 -11.81 6.07
N GLY A 219 -26.57 -12.04 6.44
CA GLY A 219 -26.96 -13.04 7.42
C GLY A 219 -27.97 -12.50 8.44
N THR A 220 -27.85 -12.95 9.69
CA THR A 220 -28.69 -12.50 10.79
C THR A 220 -27.90 -11.97 11.98
N LEU A 221 -28.59 -11.14 12.77
CA LEU A 221 -28.25 -10.74 14.14
C LEU A 221 -29.48 -10.95 15.02
N THR A 222 -29.26 -11.18 16.31
CA THR A 222 -30.33 -11.38 17.29
C THR A 222 -30.17 -10.37 18.42
N PHE A 223 -31.19 -9.55 18.66
CA PHE A 223 -31.22 -8.56 19.73
C PHE A 223 -32.37 -8.84 20.70
N LEU A 224 -32.40 -8.16 21.85
CA LEU A 224 -33.56 -8.11 22.73
C LEU A 224 -34.24 -6.75 22.61
N ALA A 225 -35.55 -6.75 22.42
CA ALA A 225 -36.36 -5.54 22.42
C ALA A 225 -36.16 -4.74 23.72
N PRO A 226 -36.06 -3.40 23.66
CA PRO A 226 -35.95 -2.55 24.84
C PRO A 226 -37.01 -2.86 25.91
N ALA A 227 -36.66 -2.66 27.17
CA ALA A 227 -37.60 -2.85 28.29
C ALA A 227 -38.71 -1.79 28.33
N THR A 228 -38.48 -0.65 27.69
CA THR A 228 -39.36 0.52 27.68
C THR A 228 -40.22 0.53 26.43
N LYS A 229 -41.49 0.91 26.57
CA LYS A 229 -42.43 1.05 25.45
C LYS A 229 -42.06 2.28 24.62
N GLY A 230 -42.04 2.15 23.30
CA GLY A 230 -41.57 3.22 22.43
C GLY A 230 -41.39 2.77 20.98
N ASN A 231 -41.01 3.71 20.12
CA ASN A 231 -40.58 3.44 18.75
C ASN A 231 -39.04 3.46 18.72
N TYR A 232 -38.45 2.48 18.04
CA TYR A 232 -37.01 2.27 17.95
C TYR A 232 -36.63 1.90 16.52
N ASP A 233 -35.42 2.24 16.12
CA ASP A 233 -34.83 1.81 14.85
C ASP A 233 -33.69 0.84 15.13
N LEU A 234 -33.58 -0.17 14.29
CA LEU A 234 -32.30 -0.82 14.05
C LEU A 234 -31.59 -0.02 12.95
N ARG A 235 -30.39 0.49 13.26
CA ARG A 235 -29.59 1.32 12.35
C ARG A 235 -28.28 0.60 12.06
N MET A 236 -27.92 0.47 10.79
CA MET A 236 -26.64 -0.03 10.32
C MET A 236 -25.70 1.15 10.06
N ASN A 237 -24.47 1.06 10.53
CA ASN A 237 -23.42 2.04 10.31
C ASN A 237 -22.17 1.37 9.71
N ASN A 238 -21.44 2.08 8.84
CA ASN A 238 -20.38 1.48 8.00
C ASN A 238 -18.99 1.37 8.66
N THR A 239 -18.75 2.04 9.80
CA THR A 239 -17.53 1.92 10.63
C THR A 239 -17.74 2.62 11.98
N ASP A 240 -17.14 2.09 13.05
CA ASP A 240 -17.09 2.63 14.44
C ASP A 240 -16.08 3.78 14.59
N LYS A 241 -16.00 4.67 13.59
CA LYS A 241 -14.92 5.67 13.43
C LYS A 241 -15.41 6.96 12.76
N ASP A 242 -16.46 7.56 13.33
CA ASP A 242 -17.17 8.73 12.79
C ASP A 242 -17.77 8.46 11.39
N GLY A 243 -18.34 7.27 11.25
CA GLY A 243 -18.95 6.79 10.01
C GLY A 243 -20.31 7.42 9.68
N LEU A 244 -21.05 6.75 8.81
CA LEU A 244 -22.41 7.10 8.41
C LEU A 244 -23.40 5.98 8.73
N GLU A 245 -24.62 6.39 9.03
CA GLU A 245 -25.79 5.50 8.96
C GLU A 245 -26.11 5.21 7.49
N VAL A 246 -26.27 3.94 7.16
CA VAL A 246 -26.35 3.47 5.77
C VAL A 246 -27.60 2.63 5.48
N ALA A 247 -28.20 2.00 6.49
CA ALA A 247 -29.53 1.38 6.40
C ALA A 247 -30.27 1.45 7.74
N THR A 248 -31.60 1.44 7.71
CA THR A 248 -32.44 1.58 8.90
C THR A 248 -33.75 0.79 8.77
N VAL A 249 -34.26 0.24 9.87
CA VAL A 249 -35.60 -0.37 9.95
C VAL A 249 -36.24 -0.11 11.32
N SER A 250 -37.41 0.53 11.31
CA SER A 250 -38.14 0.89 12.53
C SER A 250 -39.03 -0.24 13.03
N PHE A 251 -39.16 -0.34 14.36
CA PHE A 251 -40.06 -1.23 15.09
C PHE A 251 -40.62 -0.53 16.34
N LYS A 252 -41.56 -1.20 17.01
CA LYS A 252 -42.24 -0.69 18.20
C LYS A 252 -42.27 -1.72 19.34
N VAL A 253 -42.08 -1.25 20.56
CA VAL A 253 -42.31 -2.01 21.81
C VAL A 253 -43.64 -1.59 22.44
N LEU A 254 -44.48 -2.57 22.79
CA LEU A 254 -45.85 -2.39 23.31
C LEU A 254 -46.05 -2.66 24.81
#